data_AF-A0A8T2NB50-F1
#
_entry.id   AF-A0A8T2NB50-F1
#
_cell.length_a   1.000
_cell.length_b   1.000
_cell.length_c   1.000
_cell.angle_alpha   90.00
_cell.angle_beta   90.00
_cell.angle_gamma   90.00
#
_symmetry.space_group_name_H-M   'P 1'
#
loop_
_entity.id
_entity.type
_entity.pdbx_description
1 polymer ?
#
loop_
_entity_poly.entity_id
_entity_poly.type
_entity_poly.pdbx_seq_one_letter_code
_entity_poly.pdbx_strand_id
1 'polypeptide(L)'
;MHLTILSPSAVSFLGSMSLSTPKTVLPPVVVKPPPPERKKEAVTAAAPPTDRPLSQAPLMRPVSPQTKEALFQGFSKEGRGRHLYLRRRVQKGPEEKFDFPLLSSWDYGWRLGDYDREYRSPANGRSGIVRNTFYARNGIFHFPSPTDRLG
;
A
#
# COMPACT_ATOMS: atom_id res chain seq x y z
N MET A 1 -8.63 -45.81 75.23
CA MET A 1 -7.85 -45.09 76.25
C MET A 1 -7.36 -43.78 75.65
N HIS A 2 -7.60 -42.66 76.35
CA HIS A 2 -7.15 -41.27 76.13
C HIS A 2 -7.67 -40.57 74.85
N LEU A 3 -8.59 -39.57 74.86
CA LEU A 3 -8.59 -38.21 75.49
C LEU A 3 -7.29 -37.43 75.18
N THR A 4 -7.22 -36.17 74.72
CA THR A 4 -8.18 -35.05 74.60
C THR A 4 -7.57 -33.91 73.75
N ILE A 5 -8.48 -33.14 73.16
CA ILE A 5 -8.48 -31.75 72.67
C ILE A 5 -7.38 -30.80 73.22
N LEU A 6 -6.78 -29.97 72.35
CA LEU A 6 -6.45 -28.56 72.66
C LEU A 6 -6.27 -27.68 71.38
N SER A 7 -7.29 -26.90 71.06
CA SER A 7 -7.19 -25.53 70.48
C SER A 7 -7.01 -24.57 71.68
N PRO A 8 -6.34 -23.39 71.64
CA PRO A 8 -6.68 -22.30 70.71
C PRO A 8 -5.59 -21.23 70.39
N SER A 9 -6.02 -20.22 69.61
CA SER A 9 -5.53 -18.82 69.57
C SER A 9 -4.22 -18.55 68.84
N ALA A 10 -4.27 -17.98 67.63
CA ALA A 10 -4.44 -16.55 67.33
C ALA A 10 -3.21 -15.70 67.68
N VAL A 11 -2.39 -15.39 66.67
CA VAL A 11 -1.67 -14.13 66.59
C VAL A 11 -1.77 -13.60 65.16
N SER A 12 -2.55 -12.54 65.04
CA SER A 12 -2.61 -11.65 63.91
C SER A 12 -1.23 -11.04 63.65
N PHE A 13 -0.75 -11.12 62.42
CA PHE A 13 0.19 -10.12 61.92
C PHE A 13 -0.49 -9.41 60.74
N LEU A 14 -1.05 -8.24 61.03
CA LEU A 14 -1.33 -7.22 60.02
C LEU A 14 0.01 -6.82 59.42
N GLY A 15 0.43 -7.52 58.38
CA GLY A 15 1.43 -7.04 57.45
C GLY A 15 0.84 -5.89 56.68
N SER A 16 1.17 -4.66 57.12
CA SER A 16 0.98 -3.41 56.40
C SER A 16 1.31 -3.59 54.91
N MET A 17 0.28 -3.69 54.07
CA MET A 17 0.41 -3.49 52.63
C MET A 17 0.63 -1.99 52.42
N SER A 18 1.89 -1.56 52.55
CA SER A 18 2.33 -0.28 52.01
C SER A 18 2.15 -0.35 50.49
N LEU A 19 1.07 0.25 50.00
CA LEU A 19 0.94 0.63 48.60
C LEU A 19 1.97 1.74 48.34
N SER A 20 3.23 1.33 48.18
CA SER A 20 4.26 2.15 47.54
C SER A 20 3.81 2.30 46.10
N THR A 21 3.13 3.40 45.82
CA THR A 21 2.88 3.84 44.47
C THR A 21 4.25 3.94 43.79
N PRO A 22 4.52 3.19 42.71
CA PRO A 22 5.66 3.51 41.90
C PRO A 22 5.34 4.88 41.30
N LYS A 23 6.00 5.90 41.82
CA LYS A 23 6.05 7.23 41.22
C LYS A 23 6.52 6.99 39.79
N THR A 24 5.61 7.06 38.82
CA THR A 24 5.93 6.97 37.40
C THR A 24 6.77 8.19 37.07
N VAL A 25 8.08 8.07 37.27
CA VAL A 25 9.04 8.95 36.66
C VAL A 25 9.07 8.51 35.20
N LEU A 26 8.33 9.24 34.37
CA LEU A 26 8.51 9.16 32.93
C LEU A 26 10.01 9.32 32.66
N PRO A 27 10.63 8.48 31.82
CA PRO A 27 12.00 8.73 31.40
C PRO A 27 12.03 10.15 30.82
N PRO A 28 13.06 10.96 31.12
CA PRO A 28 13.22 12.22 30.42
C PRO A 28 13.18 11.89 28.93
N VAL A 29 12.27 12.54 28.20
CA VAL A 29 12.28 12.50 26.75
C VAL A 29 13.60 13.14 26.36
N VAL A 30 14.62 12.31 26.19
CA VAL A 30 15.82 12.67 25.47
C VAL A 30 15.31 12.91 24.07
N VAL A 31 14.99 14.15 23.77
CA VAL A 31 14.92 14.66 22.41
C VAL A 31 16.32 14.46 21.88
N LYS A 32 16.57 13.28 21.32
CA LYS A 32 17.71 13.09 20.43
C LYS A 32 17.49 14.14 19.34
N PRO A 33 18.42 15.10 19.15
CA PRO A 33 18.32 15.95 17.99
C PRO A 33 18.16 15.05 16.77
N PRO A 34 17.28 15.42 15.82
CA PRO A 34 17.07 14.62 14.63
C PRO A 34 18.46 14.25 14.07
N PRO A 35 18.71 12.97 13.76
CA PRO A 35 19.91 12.62 13.01
C PRO A 35 19.95 13.58 11.83
N PRO A 36 21.12 14.18 11.49
CA PRO A 36 21.19 15.03 10.32
C PRO A 36 20.53 14.24 9.22
N GLU A 37 19.46 14.81 8.67
CA GLU A 37 18.74 14.21 7.56
C GLU A 37 19.82 13.86 6.57
N ARG A 38 20.17 12.57 6.49
CA ARG A 38 20.75 12.05 5.27
C ARG A 38 19.64 12.34 4.31
N LYS A 39 19.79 13.46 3.61
CA LYS A 39 19.17 13.69 2.32
C LYS A 39 19.34 12.35 1.66
N LYS A 40 18.27 11.55 1.69
CA LYS A 40 18.05 10.58 0.65
C LYS A 40 18.00 11.52 -0.52
N GLU A 41 19.16 11.69 -1.14
CA GLU A 41 19.26 11.95 -2.54
C GLU A 41 18.21 11.01 -3.09
N ALA A 42 17.02 11.57 -3.34
CA ALA A 42 16.20 11.08 -4.40
C ALA A 42 17.23 10.95 -5.50
N VAL A 43 17.57 9.71 -5.83
CA VAL A 43 18.15 9.42 -7.12
C VAL A 43 17.04 9.90 -8.05
N THR A 44 17.10 11.19 -8.34
CA THR A 44 16.61 11.81 -9.54
C THR A 44 17.22 10.93 -10.60
N ALA A 45 16.47 9.89 -10.97
CA ALA A 45 16.62 9.23 -12.24
C ALA A 45 16.69 10.40 -13.21
N ALA A 46 17.89 10.64 -13.72
CA ALA A 46 18.24 11.85 -14.42
C ALA A 46 17.20 12.07 -15.50
N ALA A 47 16.24 12.96 -15.24
CA ALA A 47 15.51 13.58 -16.32
C ALA A 47 16.63 14.27 -17.12
N PRO A 48 16.81 13.96 -18.41
CA PRO A 48 17.80 14.65 -19.21
C PRO A 48 17.54 16.16 -19.06
N PRO A 49 18.59 16.98 -18.90
CA PRO A 49 18.42 18.43 -18.84
C PRO A 49 17.82 18.85 -20.17
N THR A 50 16.51 19.04 -20.16
CA THR A 50 15.78 19.43 -21.36
C THR A 50 15.51 20.91 -21.18
N ASP A 51 16.58 21.71 -21.25
CA ASP A 51 16.54 23.16 -21.43
C ASP A 51 16.02 23.51 -22.85
N ARG A 52 15.13 22.69 -23.41
CA ARG A 52 14.44 23.00 -24.65
C ARG A 52 13.24 23.84 -24.28
N PRO A 53 13.08 25.04 -24.87
CA PRO A 53 11.85 25.80 -24.68
C PRO A 53 10.67 24.89 -25.08
N LEU A 54 9.62 24.83 -24.26
CA LEU A 54 8.41 24.03 -24.51
C LEU A 54 7.81 24.30 -25.91
N SER A 55 8.12 25.46 -26.49
CA SER A 55 7.81 25.86 -27.87
C SER A 55 8.43 24.96 -28.96
N GLN A 56 9.57 24.31 -28.70
CA GLN A 56 10.36 23.58 -29.71
C GLN A 56 10.49 22.08 -29.44
N ALA A 57 10.06 21.60 -28.27
CA ALA A 57 10.04 20.17 -27.98
C ALA A 57 8.88 19.49 -28.74
N PRO A 58 9.12 18.35 -29.42
CA PRO A 58 8.02 17.58 -30.00
C PRO A 58 7.05 17.19 -28.88
N LEU A 59 5.76 17.45 -29.08
CA LEU A 59 4.70 17.07 -28.13
C LEU A 59 4.76 15.58 -27.75
N MET A 60 5.34 14.74 -28.62
CA MET A 60 5.32 13.29 -28.54
C MET A 60 6.71 12.71 -28.78
N ARG A 61 7.07 11.64 -28.07
CA ARG A 61 8.26 10.85 -28.37
C ARG A 61 8.21 10.26 -29.79
N PRO A 62 9.38 10.14 -30.46
CA PRO A 62 9.47 9.53 -31.77
C PRO A 62 8.96 8.08 -31.73
N VAL A 63 8.36 7.67 -32.85
CA VAL A 63 7.77 6.32 -32.97
C VAL A 63 8.85 5.31 -33.35
N SER A 64 8.69 4.05 -32.93
CA SER A 64 9.50 2.96 -33.46
C SER A 64 9.38 2.87 -34.99
N PRO A 65 10.48 2.53 -35.70
CA PRO A 65 10.52 2.52 -37.16
C PRO A 65 9.47 1.57 -37.75
N GLN A 66 9.28 0.38 -37.17
CA GLN A 66 8.27 -0.59 -37.59
C GLN A 66 6.83 -0.04 -37.57
N THR A 67 6.51 0.78 -36.56
CA THR A 67 5.18 1.41 -36.48
C THR A 67 5.08 2.55 -37.48
N LYS A 68 6.17 3.30 -37.71
CA LYS A 68 6.24 4.37 -38.70
C LYS A 68 6.09 3.84 -40.13
N GLU A 69 6.71 2.71 -40.47
CA GLU A 69 6.57 2.04 -41.77
C GLU A 69 5.12 1.64 -42.04
N ALA A 70 4.42 1.18 -41.00
CA ALA A 70 3.01 0.83 -41.07
C ALA A 70 2.12 1.99 -41.55
N LEU A 71 2.54 3.24 -41.38
CA LEU A 71 1.82 4.42 -41.88
C LEU A 71 1.70 4.42 -43.42
N PHE A 72 2.72 3.90 -44.10
CA PHE A 72 2.86 3.93 -45.55
C PHE A 72 2.46 2.59 -46.21
N GLN A 73 2.04 1.60 -45.43
CA GLN A 73 1.74 0.27 -45.93
C GLN A 73 0.23 0.09 -46.21
N GLY A 74 -0.16 0.15 -47.48
CA GLY A 74 -1.55 -0.08 -47.94
C GLY A 74 -2.50 1.10 -47.63
N PHE A 75 -3.81 0.90 -47.83
CA PHE A 75 -4.80 1.95 -47.60
C PHE A 75 -5.52 1.80 -46.25
N SER A 76 -5.98 2.94 -45.74
CA SER A 76 -6.69 3.02 -44.46
C SER A 76 -8.06 2.34 -44.49
N LYS A 77 -8.68 2.19 -45.67
CA LYS A 77 -10.00 1.58 -45.82
C LYS A 77 -9.98 0.07 -45.57
N GLU A 78 -8.90 -0.62 -45.96
CA GLU A 78 -8.72 -2.05 -45.65
C GLU A 78 -8.14 -2.28 -44.24
N GLY A 79 -8.14 -1.25 -43.37
CA GLY A 79 -7.60 -1.33 -42.03
C GLY A 79 -6.06 -1.32 -41.94
N ARG A 80 -5.34 -0.99 -43.03
CA ARG A 80 -3.88 -0.83 -43.05
C ARG A 80 -3.46 0.65 -42.99
N GLY A 81 -2.20 0.94 -43.29
CA GLY A 81 -1.69 2.30 -43.39
C GLY A 81 -1.91 3.10 -42.10
N ARG A 82 -2.53 4.28 -42.26
CA ARG A 82 -2.84 5.20 -41.16
C ARG A 82 -3.74 4.59 -40.08
N HIS A 83 -4.73 3.78 -40.44
CA HIS A 83 -5.61 3.13 -39.46
C HIS A 83 -4.80 2.23 -38.53
N LEU A 84 -3.97 1.37 -39.12
CA LEU A 84 -3.12 0.44 -38.38
C LEU A 84 -2.07 1.17 -37.54
N TYR A 85 -1.47 2.24 -38.06
CA TYR A 85 -0.58 3.12 -37.30
C TYR A 85 -1.26 3.68 -36.04
N LEU A 86 -2.44 4.27 -36.19
CA LEU A 86 -3.17 4.85 -35.06
C LEU A 86 -3.57 3.78 -34.04
N ARG A 87 -4.05 2.61 -34.50
CA ARG A 87 -4.39 1.49 -33.62
C ARG A 87 -3.20 1.03 -32.78
N ARG A 88 -2.02 0.86 -33.40
CA ARG A 88 -0.77 0.53 -32.68
C ARG A 88 -0.35 1.64 -31.72
N ARG A 89 -0.53 2.91 -32.10
CA ARG A 89 -0.18 4.05 -31.24
C ARG A 89 -1.11 4.22 -30.04
N VAL A 90 -2.37 3.83 -30.14
CA VAL A 90 -3.34 3.88 -29.03
C VAL A 90 -3.11 2.78 -27.99
N GLN A 91 -2.55 1.63 -28.40
CA GLN A 91 -2.22 0.54 -27.47
C GLN A 91 -1.11 0.91 -26.48
N LYS A 92 -0.29 1.92 -26.80
CA LYS A 92 0.76 2.41 -25.89
C LYS A 92 0.17 3.40 -24.90
N GLY A 93 0.56 3.26 -23.63
CA GLY A 93 0.20 4.19 -22.58
C GLY A 93 0.74 5.61 -22.84
N PRO A 94 0.12 6.64 -22.26
CA PRO A 94 0.58 8.02 -22.43
C PRO A 94 2.01 8.22 -21.90
N GLU A 95 2.41 7.49 -20.85
CA GLU A 95 3.76 7.53 -20.27
C GLU A 95 4.88 7.10 -21.23
N GLU A 96 4.59 6.18 -22.16
CA GLU A 96 5.54 5.79 -23.20
C GLU A 96 5.62 6.84 -24.32
N LYS A 97 4.51 7.55 -24.54
CA LYS A 97 4.27 8.40 -25.70
C LYS A 97 4.70 9.85 -25.45
N PHE A 98 4.56 10.33 -24.22
CA PHE A 98 4.82 11.70 -23.79
C PHE A 98 5.90 11.70 -22.70
N ASP A 99 6.73 12.74 -22.68
CA ASP A 99 7.77 12.89 -21.64
C ASP A 99 7.20 13.37 -20.31
N PHE A 100 6.12 14.15 -20.37
CA PHE A 100 5.45 14.75 -19.22
C PHE A 100 3.93 14.66 -19.37
N PRO A 101 3.18 14.62 -18.25
CA PRO A 101 1.73 14.69 -18.31
C PRO A 101 1.31 16.04 -18.89
N LEU A 102 0.47 16.01 -19.91
CA LEU A 102 -0.01 17.23 -20.58
C LEU A 102 -1.29 17.79 -19.95
N LEU A 103 -2.09 16.91 -19.34
CA LEU A 103 -3.40 17.24 -18.81
C LEU A 103 -3.46 16.90 -17.33
N SER A 104 -4.23 17.68 -16.57
CA SER A 104 -4.45 17.45 -15.14
C SER A 104 -5.05 16.07 -14.84
N SER A 105 -5.85 15.51 -15.74
CA SER A 105 -6.40 14.16 -15.59
C SER A 105 -5.35 13.05 -15.65
N TRP A 106 -4.15 13.34 -16.17
CA TRP A 106 -3.04 12.37 -16.21
C TRP A 106 -2.14 12.47 -15.00
N ASP A 107 -2.29 13.50 -14.18
CA ASP A 107 -1.50 13.68 -12.96
C ASP A 107 -1.68 12.47 -12.03
N TYR A 108 -2.92 11.99 -11.94
CA TYR A 108 -3.25 10.74 -11.28
C TYR A 108 -2.88 9.54 -12.15
N GLY A 109 -2.04 8.65 -11.62
CA GLY A 109 -1.66 7.40 -12.27
C GLY A 109 -0.45 7.49 -13.19
N TRP A 110 0.12 8.69 -13.41
CA TRP A 110 1.38 8.84 -14.14
C TRP A 110 2.52 8.07 -13.45
N ARG A 111 3.16 7.18 -14.20
CA ARG A 111 4.26 6.30 -13.77
C ARG A 111 3.86 5.38 -12.62
N LEU A 112 2.58 5.03 -12.52
CA LEU A 112 2.11 4.08 -11.49
C LEU A 112 2.76 2.70 -11.67
N GLY A 113 3.15 2.35 -12.90
CA GLY A 113 3.87 1.10 -13.20
C GLY A 113 5.29 1.01 -12.62
N ASP A 114 5.90 2.13 -12.25
CA ASP A 114 7.24 2.16 -11.64
C ASP A 114 7.22 1.78 -10.16
N TYR A 115 6.05 1.84 -9.52
CA TYR A 115 5.87 1.37 -8.16
C TYR A 115 5.63 -0.13 -8.17
N ASP A 116 6.26 -0.83 -7.23
CA ASP A 116 6.05 -2.25 -7.05
C ASP A 116 4.55 -2.53 -6.88
N ARG A 117 4.00 -3.31 -7.81
CA ARG A 117 2.62 -3.83 -7.74
C ARG A 117 2.46 -4.88 -6.65
N GLU A 118 3.45 -5.03 -5.78
CA GLU A 118 3.43 -5.98 -4.70
C GLU A 118 2.40 -5.49 -3.68
N TYR A 119 1.15 -5.85 -3.94
CA TYR A 119 0.04 -5.63 -3.02
C TYR A 119 0.25 -6.54 -1.82
N ARG A 120 1.06 -6.06 -0.88
CA ARG A 120 1.34 -6.77 0.35
C ARG A 120 0.22 -6.46 1.34
N SER A 121 -0.54 -7.49 1.68
CA SER A 121 -1.42 -7.41 2.85
C SER A 121 -0.56 -7.05 4.06
N PRO A 122 -0.96 -6.06 4.89
CA PRO A 122 -0.18 -5.67 6.05
C PRO A 122 0.00 -6.87 6.98
N ALA A 123 1.21 -7.07 7.50
CA ALA A 123 1.51 -8.22 8.36
C ALA A 123 0.60 -8.28 9.60
N ASN A 124 0.20 -7.10 10.11
CA ASN A 124 -0.62 -6.95 11.31
C ASN A 124 -1.97 -6.27 11.00
N GLY A 125 -2.74 -6.82 10.05
CA GLY A 125 -4.11 -6.39 9.79
C GLY A 125 -5.09 -6.87 10.87
N ARG A 126 -6.06 -6.03 11.26
CA ARG A 126 -7.13 -6.45 12.19
C ARG A 126 -8.02 -7.49 11.49
N SER A 127 -8.12 -8.69 12.05
CA SER A 127 -9.01 -9.74 11.57
C SER A 127 -10.32 -9.76 12.38
N GLY A 128 -11.44 -9.99 11.71
CA GLY A 128 -12.77 -10.02 12.31
C GLY A 128 -13.13 -11.37 12.94
N ILE A 129 -12.26 -11.97 13.77
CA ILE A 129 -12.44 -13.35 14.27
C ILE A 129 -13.79 -13.52 14.96
N VAL A 130 -14.15 -12.64 15.89
CA VAL A 130 -15.42 -12.71 16.62
C VAL A 130 -16.61 -12.64 15.66
N ARG A 131 -16.57 -11.73 14.69
CA ARG A 131 -17.62 -11.59 13.68
C ARG A 131 -17.76 -12.85 12.83
N ASN A 132 -16.64 -13.45 12.45
CA ASN A 132 -16.60 -14.59 11.54
C ASN A 132 -16.91 -15.92 12.24
N THR A 133 -16.77 -16.03 13.57
CA THR A 133 -16.97 -17.29 14.30
C THR A 133 -18.18 -17.31 15.23
N PHE A 134 -18.50 -16.22 15.93
CA PHE A 134 -19.59 -16.22 16.92
C PHE A 134 -20.96 -16.07 16.29
N TYR A 135 -21.04 -15.43 15.12
CA TYR A 135 -22.31 -15.10 14.48
C TYR A 135 -22.48 -15.93 13.21
N ALA A 136 -23.52 -16.75 13.17
CA ALA A 136 -23.92 -17.47 11.96
C ALA A 136 -24.62 -16.51 10.98
N ARG A 137 -24.34 -16.67 9.68
CA ARG A 137 -25.04 -15.92 8.62
C ARG A 137 -26.51 -16.32 8.51
N ASN A 138 -26.78 -17.61 8.75
CA ASN A 138 -28.10 -18.22 8.73
C ASN A 138 -28.57 -18.46 10.17
N GLY A 139 -29.88 -18.48 10.40
CA GLY A 139 -30.49 -18.58 11.73
C GLY A 139 -30.20 -19.88 12.49
N ILE A 140 -31.09 -20.23 13.41
CA ILE A 140 -30.92 -21.31 14.41
C ILE A 140 -30.53 -22.67 13.77
N PHE A 141 -30.99 -22.94 12.55
CA PHE A 141 -30.60 -24.13 11.80
C PHE A 141 -29.44 -23.83 10.86
N HIS A 142 -28.28 -24.40 11.16
CA HIS A 142 -27.09 -24.29 10.31
C HIS A 142 -27.15 -25.29 9.15
N PHE A 143 -27.72 -24.85 8.03
CA PHE A 143 -27.61 -25.56 6.75
C PHE A 143 -26.42 -24.98 5.97
N PRO A 144 -25.33 -25.74 5.75
CA PRO A 144 -24.16 -25.23 5.06
C PRO A 144 -24.50 -24.95 3.60
N SER A 145 -24.49 -23.66 3.23
CA SER A 145 -24.63 -23.21 1.85
C SER A 145 -23.24 -23.01 1.25
N PRO A 146 -23.01 -23.32 -0.06
CA PRO A 146 -21.73 -23.08 -0.73
C PRO A 146 -21.21 -21.65 -0.57
N THR A 147 -22.10 -20.67 -0.42
CA THR A 147 -21.77 -19.25 -0.25
C THR A 147 -21.15 -18.91 1.10
N ASP A 148 -21.22 -19.80 2.09
CA ASP A 148 -20.69 -19.57 3.43
C ASP A 148 -19.16 -19.61 3.49
N ARG A 149 -18.52 -20.32 2.55
CA ARG A 149 -17.05 -20.47 2.48
C ARG A 149 -16.34 -19.37 1.68
N LEU A 150 -17.09 -18.42 1.11
CA LEU A 150 -16.56 -17.37 0.24
C LEU A 150 -16.26 -16.04 0.96
N GLY A 151 -16.26 -16.05 2.30
CA GLY A 151 -16.03 -14.89 3.16
C GLY A 151 -14.64 -14.83 3.76
#